data_AF-A0A3M7KZ18-F1
#
_entry.id   AF-A0A3M7KZ18-F1
#
_cell.length_a   1.000
_cell.length_b   1.000
_cell.length_c   1.000
_cell.angle_alpha   90.00
_cell.angle_beta   90.00
_cell.angle_gamma   90.00
#
_symmetry.space_group_name_H-M   'P 1'
#
loop_
_entity.id
_entity.type
_entity.pdbx_description
1 polymer ?
#
loop_
_entity_poly.entity_id
_entity_poly.type
_entity_poly.pdbx_seq_one_letter_code
_entity_poly.pdbx_strand_id
1 'polypeptide(L)'
;MSYSASHGYRSIAELASQAPNFTLGILGDLHLSPDRQMRLFEEAKDQLGLEFKTDALNLAAWQETFQQEHHWRVHVDAEQLAWFRNQLDASQGRPVIVFSHAPILGSGVRSVLDVHVKNRCAWLNHSTNPHVFMELVESHPNIHLWFSGHFHLSHNYADSISVVGRTAFATTGVIGKANRDGFRHSWVLSATPTEYRLQTLDHGTGRLRLDLVQE
;
A
#
# COMPACT_ATOMS: atom_id res chain seq x y z
N MET A 1 5.69 -23.94 -40.09
CA MET A 1 6.24 -24.20 -38.75
C MET A 1 5.53 -23.29 -37.76
N SER A 2 4.56 -23.79 -37.01
CA SER A 2 3.89 -23.00 -35.95
C SER A 2 4.58 -23.26 -34.62
N TYR A 3 5.06 -22.20 -33.97
CA TYR A 3 5.51 -22.27 -32.59
C TYR A 3 4.29 -22.38 -31.67
N SER A 4 4.08 -23.57 -31.10
CA SER A 4 3.23 -23.76 -29.93
C SER A 4 4.10 -23.60 -28.70
N ALA A 5 4.03 -22.43 -28.05
CA ALA A 5 4.62 -22.24 -26.74
C ALA A 5 3.54 -22.49 -25.68
N SER A 6 3.37 -23.76 -25.30
CA SER A 6 2.60 -24.12 -24.10
C SER A 6 3.38 -23.67 -22.85
N HIS A 7 3.23 -22.41 -22.46
CA HIS A 7 3.66 -21.96 -21.15
C HIS A 7 2.72 -22.58 -20.14
N GLY A 8 3.18 -23.65 -19.48
CA GLY A 8 2.47 -24.30 -18.39
C GLY A 8 2.39 -23.37 -17.19
N TYR A 9 1.35 -22.52 -17.15
CA TYR A 9 0.98 -21.80 -15.93
C TYR A 9 0.44 -22.82 -14.93
N ARG A 10 1.27 -23.18 -13.95
CA ARG A 10 0.80 -23.89 -12.76
C ARG A 10 -0.11 -22.96 -11.98
N SER A 11 -1.22 -23.49 -11.47
CA SER A 11 -2.10 -22.68 -10.62
C SER A 11 -1.39 -22.33 -9.31
N ILE A 12 -1.70 -21.17 -8.72
CA ILE A 12 -1.18 -20.78 -7.39
C ILE A 12 -1.49 -21.86 -6.34
N ALA A 13 -2.64 -22.56 -6.47
CA ALA A 13 -3.00 -23.68 -5.61
C ALA A 13 -2.04 -24.88 -5.73
N GLU A 14 -1.51 -25.12 -6.93
CA GLU A 14 -0.56 -26.20 -7.21
C GLU A 14 0.86 -25.87 -6.76
N LEU A 15 1.24 -24.58 -6.77
CA LEU A 15 2.48 -24.11 -6.17
C LEU A 15 2.41 -24.15 -4.64
N ALA A 16 1.27 -23.74 -4.06
CA ALA A 16 1.05 -23.72 -2.61
C ALA A 16 0.99 -25.12 -1.98
N SER A 17 0.51 -26.14 -2.71
CA SER A 17 0.47 -27.53 -2.23
C SER A 17 1.84 -28.23 -2.24
N GLN A 18 2.80 -27.72 -3.01
CA GLN A 18 4.15 -28.29 -3.15
C GLN A 18 5.22 -27.53 -2.38
N ALA A 19 4.95 -26.30 -1.97
CA ALA A 19 5.88 -25.45 -1.25
C ALA A 19 5.19 -24.91 0.03
N PRO A 20 5.30 -25.61 1.18
CA PRO A 20 4.81 -25.08 2.47
C PRO A 20 5.50 -23.76 2.86
N ASN A 21 6.61 -23.47 2.17
CA ASN A 21 7.34 -22.23 2.29
C ASN A 21 7.24 -21.45 0.98
N PHE A 22 6.99 -20.15 1.05
CA PHE A 22 7.01 -19.28 -0.12
C PHE A 22 7.84 -18.03 0.14
N THR A 23 8.26 -17.38 -0.95
CA THR A 23 8.88 -16.05 -0.89
C THR A 23 8.22 -15.14 -1.91
N LEU A 24 7.85 -13.93 -1.48
CA LEU A 24 7.18 -12.91 -2.28
C LEU A 24 7.96 -11.60 -2.21
N GLY A 25 8.24 -11.01 -3.37
CA GLY A 25 8.72 -9.63 -3.48
C GLY A 25 7.53 -8.67 -3.51
N ILE A 26 7.52 -7.67 -2.65
CA ILE A 26 6.47 -6.65 -2.57
C ILE A 26 7.08 -5.30 -2.92
N LEU A 27 6.54 -4.68 -3.97
CA LEU A 27 7.04 -3.44 -4.54
C LEU A 27 5.95 -2.37 -4.50
N GLY A 28 6.32 -1.18 -4.04
CA GLY A 28 5.45 -0.02 -3.94
C GLY A 28 5.91 1.15 -4.79
N ASP A 29 4.96 2.07 -5.06
CA ASP A 29 5.21 3.39 -5.64
C ASP A 29 6.13 3.34 -6.88
N LEU A 30 5.82 2.45 -7.83
CA LEU A 30 6.67 2.14 -8.98
C LEU A 30 6.91 3.36 -9.89
N HIS A 31 5.89 4.22 -10.05
CA HIS A 31 5.92 5.41 -10.92
C HIS A 31 6.70 5.16 -12.22
N LEU A 32 6.22 4.24 -13.06
CA LEU A 32 6.91 3.77 -14.29
C LEU A 32 7.18 4.88 -15.34
N SER A 33 6.70 6.11 -15.11
CA SER A 33 6.97 7.30 -15.91
C SER A 33 6.91 8.57 -15.05
N PRO A 34 7.83 8.71 -14.06
CA PRO A 34 7.72 9.73 -13.03
C PRO A 34 7.87 11.13 -13.63
N ASP A 35 8.72 11.29 -14.64
CA ASP A 35 9.02 12.58 -15.27
C ASP A 35 7.81 13.24 -15.92
N ARG A 36 6.80 12.47 -16.36
CA ARG A 36 5.60 13.03 -17.00
C ARG A 36 4.50 13.36 -15.97
N GLN A 37 4.29 12.48 -14.99
CA GLN A 37 3.26 12.67 -13.97
C GLN A 37 3.68 13.68 -12.89
N MET A 38 4.95 13.70 -12.50
CA MET A 38 5.45 14.67 -11.53
C MET A 38 5.54 16.07 -12.13
N ARG A 39 5.85 16.23 -13.43
CA ARG A 39 5.78 17.55 -14.09
C ARG A 39 4.39 18.16 -14.02
N LEU A 40 3.34 17.38 -14.32
CA LEU A 40 1.96 17.85 -14.19
C LEU A 40 1.57 18.18 -12.75
N PHE A 41 2.09 17.42 -11.77
CA PHE A 41 1.90 17.73 -10.35
C PHE A 41 2.59 19.03 -9.94
N GLU A 42 3.85 19.23 -10.34
CA GLU A 42 4.62 20.44 -10.05
C GLU A 42 4.04 21.67 -10.78
N GLU A 43 3.65 21.53 -12.04
CA GLU A 43 2.96 22.58 -12.81
C GLU A 43 1.63 22.97 -12.15
N ALA A 44 0.83 22.00 -11.70
CA ALA A 44 -0.39 22.29 -10.96
C ALA A 44 -0.10 22.93 -9.60
N LYS A 45 0.93 22.48 -8.88
CA LYS A 45 1.37 23.06 -7.61
C LYS A 45 1.77 24.53 -7.79
N ASP A 46 2.50 24.84 -8.85
CA ASP A 46 2.96 26.18 -9.18
C ASP A 46 1.82 27.08 -9.69
N GLN A 47 0.88 26.54 -10.46
CA GLN A 47 -0.34 27.25 -10.88
C GLN A 47 -1.30 27.54 -9.72
N LEU A 48 -1.32 26.68 -8.70
CA LEU A 48 -2.23 26.77 -7.55
C LEU A 48 -1.66 27.53 -6.34
N GLY A 49 -0.41 28.02 -6.40
CA GLY A 49 0.09 29.05 -5.47
C GLY A 49 0.07 28.72 -3.97
N LEU A 50 0.11 27.43 -3.61
CA LEU A 50 0.28 26.85 -2.25
C LEU A 50 -0.10 27.73 -1.03
N GLU A 51 -1.40 27.84 -0.78
CA GLU A 51 -1.97 27.33 0.48
C GLU A 51 -3.09 26.36 0.09
N PHE A 52 -2.88 25.05 0.25
CA PHE A 52 -3.96 24.07 0.16
C PHE A 52 -4.90 24.27 1.37
N LYS A 53 -5.74 25.30 1.29
CA LYS A 53 -6.98 25.36 2.05
C LYS A 53 -8.00 24.55 1.26
N THR A 54 -8.75 23.72 1.97
CA THR A 54 -9.81 22.87 1.44
C THR A 54 -11.05 23.73 1.16
N ASP A 55 -10.93 24.73 0.30
CA ASP A 55 -12.04 25.58 -0.14
C ASP A 55 -12.42 25.24 -1.60
N ALA A 56 -13.71 25.47 -1.90
CA ALA A 56 -14.34 25.05 -3.16
C ALA A 56 -13.64 25.57 -4.43
N LEU A 57 -12.85 26.64 -4.32
CA LEU A 57 -12.06 27.21 -5.41
C LEU A 57 -10.92 26.29 -5.85
N ASN A 58 -10.24 25.63 -4.91
CA ASN A 58 -9.17 24.69 -5.23
C ASN A 58 -9.72 23.42 -5.88
N LEU A 59 -10.91 22.97 -5.48
CA LEU A 59 -11.60 21.85 -6.12
C LEU A 59 -11.93 22.16 -7.59
N ALA A 60 -12.44 23.37 -7.87
CA ALA A 60 -12.79 23.80 -9.22
C ALA A 60 -11.56 23.87 -10.14
N ALA A 61 -10.46 24.48 -9.67
CA ALA A 61 -9.22 24.56 -10.45
C ALA A 61 -8.59 23.18 -10.70
N TRP A 62 -8.67 22.26 -9.73
CA TRP A 62 -8.22 20.88 -9.88
C TRP A 62 -9.10 20.08 -10.86
N GLN A 63 -10.42 20.24 -10.77
CA GLN A 63 -11.39 19.66 -11.71
C GLN A 63 -11.15 20.15 -13.14
N GLU A 64 -10.89 21.44 -13.33
CA GLU A 64 -10.61 22.03 -14.64
C GLU A 64 -9.29 21.50 -15.23
N THR A 65 -8.24 21.44 -14.41
CA THR A 65 -6.90 21.03 -14.85
C THR A 65 -6.81 19.53 -15.12
N PHE A 66 -7.40 18.71 -14.26
CA PHE A 66 -7.26 17.25 -14.31
C PHE A 66 -8.48 16.52 -14.85
N GLN A 67 -9.58 17.22 -15.11
CA GLN A 67 -10.87 16.64 -15.53
C GLN A 67 -11.36 15.52 -14.59
N GLN A 68 -11.16 15.69 -13.29
CA GLN A 68 -11.54 14.70 -12.27
C GLN A 68 -12.48 15.32 -11.25
N GLU A 69 -13.65 14.69 -11.05
CA GLU A 69 -14.72 15.22 -10.19
C GLU A 69 -14.31 15.40 -8.72
N HIS A 70 -13.33 14.64 -8.21
CA HIS A 70 -12.89 14.71 -6.82
C HIS A 70 -11.38 14.52 -6.63
N HIS A 71 -10.83 15.16 -5.58
CA HIS A 71 -9.41 15.07 -5.21
C HIS A 71 -9.05 13.83 -4.36
N TRP A 72 -10.05 13.06 -3.90
CA TRP A 72 -9.85 11.95 -2.96
C TRP A 72 -9.50 10.64 -3.68
N ARG A 73 -8.25 10.49 -4.15
CA ARG A 73 -7.81 9.24 -4.80
C ARG A 73 -7.64 8.04 -3.85
N VAL A 74 -8.22 8.07 -2.65
CA VAL A 74 -8.12 6.98 -1.67
C VAL A 74 -9.44 6.69 -0.96
N HIS A 75 -10.44 6.31 -1.74
CA HIS A 75 -11.77 5.93 -1.27
C HIS A 75 -12.14 4.52 -1.72
N VAL A 76 -12.82 3.79 -0.84
CA VAL A 76 -13.43 2.48 -1.04
C VAL A 76 -14.90 2.64 -0.68
N ASP A 77 -15.77 2.42 -1.66
CA ASP A 77 -17.21 2.59 -1.47
C ASP A 77 -17.86 1.43 -0.69
N ALA A 78 -19.17 1.55 -0.46
CA ALA A 78 -19.92 0.55 0.30
C ALA A 78 -19.98 -0.82 -0.39
N GLU A 79 -20.01 -0.87 -1.73
CA GLU A 79 -20.06 -2.12 -2.49
C GLU A 79 -18.72 -2.85 -2.38
N GLN A 80 -17.61 -2.13 -2.58
CA GLN A 80 -16.26 -2.66 -2.44
C GLN A 80 -15.98 -3.12 -1.01
N LEU A 81 -16.46 -2.38 -0.01
CA LEU A 81 -16.32 -2.75 1.40
C LEU A 81 -17.13 -4.02 1.73
N ALA A 82 -18.38 -4.11 1.24
CA ALA A 82 -19.20 -5.30 1.42
C ALA A 82 -18.58 -6.52 0.73
N TRP A 83 -18.06 -6.35 -0.49
CA TRP A 83 -17.31 -7.39 -1.19
C TRP A 83 -16.09 -7.83 -0.38
N PHE A 84 -15.28 -6.89 0.12
CA PHE A 84 -14.07 -7.21 0.88
C PHE A 84 -14.40 -7.98 2.16
N ARG A 85 -15.44 -7.56 2.90
CA ARG A 85 -15.93 -8.29 4.07
C ARG A 85 -16.32 -9.72 3.71
N ASN A 86 -17.07 -9.92 2.63
CA ASN A 86 -17.44 -11.25 2.18
C ASN A 86 -16.22 -12.12 1.82
N GLN A 87 -15.15 -11.52 1.26
CA GLN A 87 -13.89 -12.25 1.00
C GLN A 87 -13.19 -12.67 2.29
N LEU A 88 -13.19 -11.81 3.33
CA LEU A 88 -12.62 -12.13 4.63
C LEU A 88 -13.41 -13.24 5.34
N ASP A 89 -14.74 -13.18 5.29
CA ASP A 89 -15.64 -14.22 5.81
C ASP A 89 -15.43 -15.56 5.08
N ALA A 90 -15.29 -15.55 3.76
CA ALA A 90 -15.02 -16.75 2.97
C ALA A 90 -13.60 -17.31 3.21
N SER A 91 -12.68 -16.50 3.73
CA SER A 91 -11.29 -16.86 3.98
C SER A 91 -11.02 -17.23 5.44
N GLN A 92 -12.06 -17.46 6.25
CA GLN A 92 -11.89 -17.92 7.64
C GLN A 92 -11.04 -19.19 7.71
N GLY A 93 -10.14 -19.24 8.71
CA GLY A 93 -9.17 -20.31 8.87
C GLY A 93 -7.95 -20.25 7.94
N ARG A 94 -7.84 -19.24 7.07
CA ARG A 94 -6.67 -19.01 6.20
C ARG A 94 -6.05 -17.64 6.48
N PRO A 95 -4.71 -17.53 6.54
CA PRO A 95 -4.05 -16.22 6.64
C PRO A 95 -4.37 -15.35 5.42
N VAL A 96 -4.69 -14.09 5.67
CA VAL A 96 -4.97 -13.06 4.67
C VAL A 96 -3.88 -12.00 4.71
N ILE A 97 -3.40 -11.64 3.52
CA ILE A 97 -2.51 -10.50 3.27
C ILE A 97 -3.29 -9.48 2.46
N VAL A 98 -3.35 -8.25 2.95
CA VAL A 98 -4.09 -7.15 2.31
C VAL A 98 -3.11 -6.16 1.69
N PHE A 99 -3.49 -5.61 0.54
CA PHE A 99 -2.75 -4.53 -0.13
C PHE A 99 -3.72 -3.37 -0.38
N SER A 100 -3.33 -2.17 0.01
CA SER A 100 -4.05 -0.94 -0.31
C SER A 100 -3.09 0.14 -0.80
N HIS A 101 -3.62 1.18 -1.45
CA HIS A 101 -2.78 2.31 -1.82
C HIS A 101 -2.34 3.11 -0.58
N ALA A 102 -3.28 3.69 0.18
CA ALA A 102 -2.96 4.37 1.45
C ALA A 102 -3.10 3.45 2.65
N PRO A 103 -2.44 3.77 3.77
CA PRO A 103 -2.66 3.07 5.03
C PRO A 103 -4.07 3.29 5.57
N ILE A 104 -4.45 2.50 6.57
CA ILE A 104 -5.68 2.69 7.32
C ILE A 104 -5.40 3.46 8.62
N LEU A 105 -6.35 4.27 9.06
CA LEU A 105 -6.24 5.00 10.32
C LEU A 105 -6.20 3.99 11.47
N GLY A 106 -5.24 4.10 12.38
CA GLY A 106 -5.07 3.15 13.51
C GLY A 106 -4.08 2.02 13.26
N SER A 107 -3.55 1.86 12.04
CA SER A 107 -2.49 0.89 11.70
C SER A 107 -1.17 1.07 12.47
N GLY A 108 -0.96 2.25 13.07
CA GLY A 108 0.30 2.61 13.72
C GLY A 108 1.42 3.00 12.75
N VAL A 109 1.17 3.01 11.44
CA VAL A 109 2.08 3.62 10.46
C VAL A 109 2.03 5.15 10.65
N ARG A 110 3.09 5.73 11.22
CA ARG A 110 3.19 7.17 11.55
C ARG A 110 4.11 7.96 10.63
N SER A 111 4.68 7.30 9.62
CA SER A 111 5.40 7.94 8.52
C SER A 111 4.44 8.69 7.58
N VAL A 112 3.62 9.57 8.16
CA VAL A 112 2.54 10.32 7.50
C VAL A 112 3.02 11.73 7.26
N LEU A 113 2.80 12.25 6.05
CA LEU A 113 3.17 13.63 5.72
C LEU A 113 2.00 14.58 6.01
N ASP A 114 2.30 15.74 6.61
CA ASP A 114 1.32 16.76 7.02
C ASP A 114 0.35 17.18 5.89
N VAL A 115 0.84 17.27 4.65
CA VAL A 115 0.02 17.60 3.48
C VAL A 115 -1.13 16.60 3.27
N HIS A 116 -0.90 15.32 3.51
CA HIS A 116 -1.94 14.29 3.35
C HIS A 116 -2.96 14.33 4.48
N VAL A 117 -2.56 14.77 5.67
CA VAL A 117 -3.48 14.98 6.80
C VAL A 117 -4.39 16.18 6.51
N LYS A 118 -3.80 17.32 6.13
CA LYS A 118 -4.53 18.55 5.79
C LYS A 118 -5.51 18.33 4.63
N ASN A 119 -5.10 17.59 3.61
CA ASN A 119 -5.93 17.27 2.45
C ASN A 119 -6.90 16.10 2.69
N ARG A 120 -6.97 15.57 3.92
CA ARG A 120 -7.85 14.46 4.31
C ARG A 120 -7.75 13.26 3.38
N CYS A 121 -6.52 12.91 2.99
CA CYS A 121 -6.21 11.78 2.13
C CYS A 121 -5.11 10.87 2.68
N ALA A 122 -4.61 11.12 3.89
CA ALA A 122 -3.60 10.27 4.54
C ALA A 122 -4.01 8.80 4.75
N TRP A 123 -5.31 8.52 4.86
CA TRP A 123 -5.83 7.18 5.13
C TRP A 123 -6.94 6.80 4.16
N LEU A 124 -7.16 5.50 3.98
CA LEU A 124 -8.34 5.01 3.29
C LEU A 124 -9.60 5.54 3.96
N ASN A 125 -10.53 6.06 3.14
CA ASN A 125 -11.80 6.62 3.60
C ASN A 125 -11.66 7.73 4.65
N HIS A 126 -10.53 8.44 4.67
CA HIS A 126 -10.24 9.50 5.65
C HIS A 126 -11.38 10.52 5.80
N SER A 127 -11.97 10.97 4.69
CA SER A 127 -13.05 11.96 4.72
C SER A 127 -14.46 11.40 5.01
N THR A 128 -14.65 10.08 5.02
CA THR A 128 -15.98 9.46 5.08
C THR A 128 -16.14 8.57 6.30
N ASN A 129 -15.38 7.48 6.38
CA ASN A 129 -15.41 6.53 7.48
C ASN A 129 -14.03 5.86 7.62
N PRO A 130 -13.06 6.53 8.26
CA PRO A 130 -11.69 6.00 8.38
C PRO A 130 -11.56 4.81 9.33
N HIS A 131 -12.52 4.61 10.24
CA HIS A 131 -12.46 3.59 11.29
C HIS A 131 -12.83 2.20 10.78
N VAL A 132 -13.61 2.13 9.71
CA VAL A 132 -14.20 0.88 9.20
C VAL A 132 -13.19 -0.24 8.93
N PHE A 133 -11.98 0.11 8.52
CA PHE A 133 -10.96 -0.90 8.23
C PHE A 133 -10.32 -1.47 9.48
N MET A 134 -10.15 -0.67 10.54
CA MET A 134 -9.69 -1.21 11.82
C MET A 134 -10.76 -2.07 12.49
N GLU A 135 -12.04 -1.70 12.36
CA GLU A 135 -13.16 -2.56 12.79
C GLU A 135 -13.15 -3.90 12.03
N LEU A 136 -12.83 -3.90 10.73
CA LEU A 136 -12.62 -5.12 9.96
C LEU A 136 -11.43 -5.94 10.47
N VAL A 137 -10.30 -5.31 10.76
CA VAL A 137 -9.12 -5.98 11.32
C VAL A 137 -9.42 -6.63 12.67
N GLU A 138 -10.12 -5.92 13.55
CA GLU A 138 -10.51 -6.42 14.87
C GLU A 138 -11.49 -7.61 14.78
N SER A 139 -12.41 -7.58 13.81
CA SER A 139 -13.38 -8.67 13.60
C SER A 139 -12.84 -9.85 12.79
N HIS A 140 -11.70 -9.70 12.11
CA HIS A 140 -11.11 -10.72 11.24
C HIS A 140 -9.65 -10.99 11.62
N PRO A 141 -9.40 -11.77 12.69
CA PRO A 141 -8.05 -12.03 13.19
C PRO A 141 -7.18 -12.85 12.23
N ASN A 142 -7.77 -13.37 11.14
CA ASN A 142 -7.06 -14.02 10.05
C ASN A 142 -6.35 -13.04 9.09
N ILE A 143 -6.47 -11.72 9.29
CA ILE A 143 -5.62 -10.73 8.62
C ILE A 143 -4.28 -10.65 9.34
N HIS A 144 -3.22 -11.19 8.74
CA HIS A 144 -1.88 -11.20 9.35
C HIS A 144 -1.01 -10.02 8.88
N LEU A 145 -1.19 -9.58 7.63
CA LEU A 145 -0.35 -8.56 7.01
C LEU A 145 -1.21 -7.58 6.22
N TRP A 146 -0.90 -6.29 6.34
CA TRP A 146 -1.48 -5.23 5.53
C TRP A 146 -0.40 -4.29 5.00
N PHE A 147 -0.24 -4.26 3.69
CA PHE A 147 0.72 -3.42 3.01
C PHE A 147 0.06 -2.17 2.41
N SER A 148 0.73 -1.02 2.54
CA SER A 148 0.28 0.24 1.93
C SER A 148 1.43 1.08 1.39
N GLY A 149 1.22 1.88 0.34
CA GLY A 149 2.23 2.80 -0.22
C GLY A 149 1.90 4.25 0.14
N HIS A 150 1.65 5.06 -0.90
CA HIS A 150 1.07 6.41 -0.83
C HIS A 150 2.04 7.52 -0.42
N PHE A 151 2.89 7.32 0.57
CA PHE A 151 3.75 8.39 1.09
C PHE A 151 5.11 8.52 0.39
N HIS A 152 5.49 7.56 -0.45
CA HIS A 152 6.77 7.54 -1.15
C HIS A 152 7.98 7.62 -0.19
N LEU A 153 7.88 6.93 0.94
CA LEU A 153 8.92 6.84 1.96
C LEU A 153 9.48 5.42 1.99
N SER A 154 10.75 5.30 2.34
CA SER A 154 11.42 4.02 2.53
C SER A 154 11.15 3.42 3.91
N HIS A 155 11.70 2.24 4.15
CA HIS A 155 11.54 1.51 5.43
C HIS A 155 12.47 1.99 6.55
N ASN A 156 13.14 3.14 6.41
CA ASN A 156 14.09 3.62 7.44
C ASN A 156 13.42 4.39 8.59
N TYR A 157 12.12 4.64 8.49
CA TYR A 157 11.36 5.29 9.54
C TYR A 157 10.92 4.25 10.58
N ALA A 158 11.01 4.58 11.86
CA ALA A 158 10.67 3.67 12.95
C ALA A 158 9.27 3.05 12.80
N ASP A 159 8.32 3.86 12.32
CA ASP A 159 6.92 3.47 12.12
C ASP A 159 6.61 3.18 10.63
N SER A 160 7.58 2.69 9.85
CA SER A 160 7.34 2.12 8.52
C SER A 160 6.71 0.72 8.60
N ILE A 161 6.81 0.10 9.78
CA ILE A 161 6.11 -1.13 10.14
C ILE A 161 5.58 -0.99 11.57
N SER A 162 4.38 -1.50 11.82
CA SER A 162 3.75 -1.52 13.13
C SER A 162 2.93 -2.79 13.28
N VAL A 163 2.85 -3.33 14.50
CA VAL A 163 2.01 -4.49 14.81
C VAL A 163 0.90 -4.04 15.76
N VAL A 164 -0.35 -4.27 15.35
CA VAL A 164 -1.54 -4.00 16.16
C VAL A 164 -2.33 -5.29 16.28
N GLY A 165 -2.47 -5.80 17.50
CA GLY A 165 -3.02 -7.12 17.73
C GLY A 165 -2.15 -8.19 17.05
N ARG A 166 -2.74 -8.94 16.12
CA ARG A 166 -2.04 -9.98 15.34
C ARG A 166 -1.62 -9.52 13.94
N THR A 167 -2.00 -8.30 13.55
CA THR A 167 -1.78 -7.80 12.19
C THR A 167 -0.57 -6.88 12.16
N ALA A 168 0.38 -7.17 11.27
CA ALA A 168 1.44 -6.22 10.96
C ALA A 168 1.06 -5.34 9.77
N PHE A 169 1.20 -4.03 9.94
CA PHE A 169 0.98 -3.00 8.95
C PHE A 169 2.33 -2.49 8.47
N ALA A 170 2.58 -2.54 7.16
CA ALA A 170 3.87 -2.16 6.61
C ALA A 170 3.71 -1.23 5.40
N THR A 171 4.51 -0.17 5.35
CA THR A 171 4.64 0.63 4.12
C THR A 171 5.40 -0.17 3.08
N THR A 172 4.99 -0.19 1.81
CA THR A 172 5.60 -1.01 0.74
C THR A 172 6.99 -0.54 0.29
N GLY A 173 7.39 0.67 0.69
CA GLY A 173 8.60 1.32 0.20
C GLY A 173 8.46 1.84 -1.22
N VAL A 174 9.56 2.28 -1.79
CA VAL A 174 9.63 2.83 -3.14
C VAL A 174 10.72 2.09 -3.90
N ILE A 175 10.40 1.39 -4.98
CA ILE A 175 11.44 0.81 -5.85
C ILE A 175 12.04 1.87 -6.79
N GLY A 176 11.23 2.84 -7.20
CA GLY A 176 11.58 3.84 -8.21
C GLY A 176 12.36 5.04 -7.68
N LYS A 177 12.63 6.00 -8.58
CA LYS A 177 13.27 7.28 -8.23
C LYS A 177 12.31 8.28 -7.59
N ALA A 178 11.01 8.01 -7.60
CA ALA A 178 9.98 8.86 -7.04
C ALA A 178 9.88 8.76 -5.50
N ASN A 179 11.00 8.60 -4.81
CA ASN A 179 11.06 8.59 -3.35
C ASN A 179 11.30 10.01 -2.81
N ARG A 180 10.97 10.24 -1.54
CA ARG A 180 11.15 11.54 -0.88
C ARG A 180 12.39 11.62 0.02
N ASP A 181 13.02 10.49 0.30
CA ASP A 181 14.05 10.35 1.33
C ASP A 181 15.40 9.82 0.80
N GLY A 182 15.51 9.61 -0.52
CA GLY A 182 16.72 9.15 -1.19
C GLY A 182 16.90 7.63 -1.21
N PHE A 183 16.01 6.87 -0.59
CA PHE A 183 16.15 5.42 -0.46
C PHE A 183 15.18 4.67 -1.36
N ARG A 184 15.61 3.51 -1.84
CA ARG A 184 14.81 2.64 -2.71
C ARG A 184 14.69 1.26 -2.09
N HIS A 185 13.56 0.98 -1.47
CA HIS A 185 13.34 -0.24 -0.69
C HIS A 185 12.14 -1.04 -1.23
N SER A 186 12.18 -2.35 -1.01
CA SER A 186 11.06 -3.27 -1.22
C SER A 186 11.08 -4.34 -0.15
N TRP A 187 9.96 -5.03 0.05
CA TRP A 187 9.94 -6.16 0.98
C TRP A 187 10.26 -7.46 0.27
N VAL A 188 11.00 -8.32 0.96
CA VAL A 188 11.04 -9.75 0.74
C VAL A 188 10.29 -10.38 1.92
N LEU A 189 9.11 -10.93 1.62
CA LEU A 189 8.32 -11.72 2.55
C LEU A 189 8.66 -13.20 2.34
N SER A 190 9.17 -13.86 3.36
CA SER A 190 9.35 -15.31 3.37
C SER A 190 8.47 -15.92 4.44
N ALA A 191 7.71 -16.96 4.10
CA ALA A 191 6.80 -17.61 5.04
C ALA A 191 7.01 -19.12 5.07
N THR A 192 6.69 -19.72 6.21
CA THR A 192 6.58 -21.14 6.48
C THR A 192 5.18 -21.42 7.04
N PRO A 193 4.80 -22.66 7.37
CA PRO A 193 3.50 -22.94 7.99
C PRO A 193 3.29 -22.29 9.37
N THR A 194 4.36 -21.89 10.07
CA THR A 194 4.30 -21.44 11.47
C THR A 194 4.93 -20.08 11.71
N GLU A 195 5.58 -19.48 10.72
CA GLU A 195 6.20 -18.16 10.85
C GLU A 195 6.28 -17.46 9.51
N TYR A 196 6.33 -16.14 9.53
CA TYR A 196 6.76 -15.32 8.41
C TYR A 196 7.81 -14.29 8.81
N ARG A 197 8.64 -13.91 7.85
CA ARG A 197 9.73 -12.95 7.97
C ARG A 197 9.56 -11.87 6.93
N LEU A 198 9.68 -10.62 7.36
CA LEU A 198 9.65 -9.47 6.48
C LEU A 198 11.02 -8.79 6.49
N GLN A 199 11.62 -8.68 5.31
CA GLN A 199 12.98 -8.16 5.14
C GLN A 199 13.01 -7.02 4.13
N THR A 200 13.63 -5.90 4.50
CA THR A 200 13.91 -4.82 3.56
C THR A 200 15.02 -5.23 2.61
N LEU A 201 14.74 -5.20 1.30
CA LEU A 201 15.75 -5.18 0.25
C LEU A 201 16.06 -3.73 -0.11
N ASP A 202 17.29 -3.30 0.14
CA ASP A 202 17.81 -2.01 -0.30
C ASP A 202 18.36 -2.13 -1.74
N HIS A 203 17.68 -1.48 -2.69
CA HIS A 203 18.06 -1.48 -4.11
C HIS A 203 19.27 -0.61 -4.43
N GLY A 204 19.75 0.21 -3.50
CA GLY A 204 21.00 0.96 -3.62
C GLY A 204 22.22 0.11 -3.26
N THR A 205 22.09 -0.72 -2.22
CA THR A 205 23.22 -1.52 -1.69
C THR A 205 23.14 -3.01 -2.01
N GLY A 206 21.99 -3.52 -2.43
CA GLY A 206 21.71 -4.95 -2.62
C GLY A 206 21.59 -5.73 -1.29
N ARG A 207 21.53 -5.04 -0.14
CA ARG A 207 21.51 -5.68 1.17
C ARG A 207 20.09 -6.02 1.59
N LEU A 208 19.97 -7.16 2.29
CA LEU A 208 18.77 -7.54 3.02
C LEU A 208 18.91 -7.19 4.49
N ARG A 209 17.90 -6.53 5.06
CA ARG A 209 17.76 -6.27 6.49
C ARG A 209 16.51 -6.99 7.00
N LEU A 210 16.60 -7.68 8.12
CA LEU A 210 15.42 -8.26 8.78
C LEU A 210 14.71 -7.16 9.59
N ASP A 211 13.40 -7.01 9.39
CA ASP A 211 12.59 -5.98 10.07
C ASP A 211 11.50 -6.60 10.95
N LEU A 212 10.94 -7.75 10.57
CA LEU A 212 9.94 -8.45 11.37
C LEU A 212 10.06 -9.97 11.22
N VAL A 213 9.83 -10.66 12.34
CA VAL A 213 9.50 -12.10 12.38
C VAL A 213 8.24 -12.24 13.22
N GLN A 214 7.28 -13.02 12.74
CA GLN A 214 6.06 -13.29 13.48
C GLN A 214 5.60 -14.74 13.27
N GLU A 215 5.11 -15.34 14.35
CA GLU A 215 4.54 -16.70 14.39
C GLU A 215 3.03 -16.71 14.05
#